data_AF-A0A973PCH3-F1
#
_entry.id   AF-A0A973PCH3-F1
#
_cell.length_a   1.000
_cell.length_b   1.000
_cell.length_c   1.000
_cell.angle_alpha   90.00
_cell.angle_beta   90.00
_cell.angle_gamma   90.00
#
_symmetry.space_group_name_H-M   'P 1'
#
loop_
_entity.id
_entity.type
_entity.pdbx_description
1 polymer ?
#
loop_
_entity_poly.entity_id
_entity_poly.type
_entity_poly.pdbx_seq_one_letter_code
_entity_poly.pdbx_strand_id
1 'polypeptide(L)'
;NSERRQLIGETANMELRPGSPGGRTPLLPQIPGQDGDRRGVGEPTVGGHFSDSVTGADGQVKGDTCHVDVVDRHGNMVSATPSGGWLQSSPTIPDLGFCLGTRAQMFWLQEGLPASLRPGARPRTTLSPSFALRDGRPWMAFGTPGGDQQDQWSVNFFLSVVHGGLNLQEAIDAPMFHSEHFPSSFFPRAAKPGLMHIEDRADPAVVAELRRRGHHVEVEDPWSIGRLSAVARDGDFLKAAANPRGAQGYAVGR
;
A
#
# COMPACT_ATOMS: atom_id res chain seq x y z
N ASN A 1 -17.25 -1.95 13.92
CA ASN A 1 -17.16 -2.88 12.77
C ASN A 1 -18.33 -3.85 12.62
N SER A 2 -19.17 -4.10 13.63
CA SER A 2 -20.29 -5.05 13.54
C SER A 2 -21.26 -4.77 12.38
N GLU A 3 -21.63 -3.51 12.14
CA GLU A 3 -22.51 -3.12 11.03
C GLU A 3 -21.90 -3.41 9.66
N ARG A 4 -20.63 -3.03 9.44
CA ARG A 4 -19.95 -3.28 8.16
C ARG A 4 -19.74 -4.77 7.89
N ARG A 5 -19.58 -5.60 8.92
CA ARG A 5 -19.48 -7.05 8.76
C ARG A 5 -20.72 -7.65 8.12
N GLN A 6 -21.91 -7.07 8.35
CA GLN A 6 -23.16 -7.52 7.74
C GLN A 6 -23.22 -7.25 6.22
N LEU A 7 -22.32 -6.41 5.68
CA LEU A 7 -22.24 -6.11 4.25
C LEU A 7 -21.48 -7.17 3.44
N ILE A 8 -20.89 -8.16 4.13
CA ILE A 8 -20.18 -9.29 3.51
C ILE A 8 -21.22 -10.35 3.16
N GLY A 9 -21.48 -10.52 1.87
CA GLY A 9 -22.38 -11.53 1.32
C GLY A 9 -21.64 -12.73 0.74
N GLU A 10 -22.37 -13.59 0.03
CA GLU A 10 -21.81 -14.77 -0.65
C GLU A 10 -21.03 -14.42 -1.92
N THR A 11 -21.31 -13.26 -2.52
CA THR A 11 -20.70 -12.80 -3.77
C THR A 11 -20.04 -11.42 -3.62
N ALA A 12 -19.09 -11.15 -4.49
CA ALA A 12 -18.43 -9.86 -4.63
C ALA A 12 -19.45 -8.78 -5.02
N ASN A 13 -19.35 -7.63 -4.37
CA ASN A 13 -20.17 -6.47 -4.68
C ASN A 13 -19.34 -5.51 -5.56
N MET A 14 -19.91 -5.08 -6.68
CA MET A 14 -19.23 -4.21 -7.67
C MET A 14 -19.44 -2.72 -7.40
N GLU A 15 -20.18 -2.36 -6.36
CA GLU A 15 -20.42 -0.98 -5.95
C GLU A 15 -19.41 -0.54 -4.89
N LEU A 16 -18.87 0.67 -5.07
CA LEU A 16 -18.08 1.33 -4.05
C LEU A 16 -18.98 1.73 -2.86
N ARG A 17 -18.79 1.06 -1.72
CA ARG A 17 -19.57 1.29 -0.49
C ARG A 17 -18.71 1.97 0.60
N PRO A 18 -18.57 3.31 0.57
CA PRO A 18 -17.78 4.03 1.57
C PRO A 18 -18.35 3.84 2.98
N GLY A 19 -17.50 3.96 3.99
CA GLY A 19 -17.92 3.96 5.38
C GLY A 19 -18.42 5.34 5.85
N SER A 20 -19.04 5.37 7.02
CA SER A 20 -19.50 6.59 7.69
C SER A 20 -18.74 6.81 9.00
N PRO A 21 -17.42 7.09 8.97
CA PRO A 21 -16.61 7.20 10.18
C PRO A 21 -17.10 8.36 11.06
N GLY A 22 -17.46 8.04 12.30
CA GLY A 22 -18.06 9.00 13.24
C GLY A 22 -19.48 9.44 12.85
N GLY A 23 -20.22 8.62 12.10
CA GLY A 23 -21.60 8.91 11.68
C GLY A 23 -21.71 9.91 10.52
N ARG A 24 -20.59 10.29 9.89
CA ARG A 24 -20.58 11.27 8.80
C ARG A 24 -21.14 10.68 7.51
N THR A 25 -21.96 11.45 6.79
CA THR A 25 -22.40 11.09 5.43
C THR A 25 -21.19 11.04 4.49
N PRO A 26 -20.98 9.92 3.78
CA PRO A 26 -19.87 9.82 2.83
C PRO A 26 -20.10 10.76 1.63
N LEU A 27 -19.07 11.52 1.27
CA LEU A 27 -19.03 12.35 0.07
C LEU A 27 -17.96 11.80 -0.86
N LEU A 28 -18.39 11.25 -1.99
CA LEU A 28 -17.48 10.74 -3.02
C LEU A 28 -17.16 11.84 -4.04
N PRO A 29 -15.92 11.90 -4.52
CA PRO A 29 -15.54 12.79 -5.61
C PRO A 29 -16.22 12.37 -6.91
N GLN A 30 -16.36 13.30 -7.84
CA GLN A 30 -16.56 12.96 -9.24
C GLN A 30 -15.27 12.31 -9.75
N ILE A 31 -15.33 11.01 -10.05
CA ILE A 31 -14.21 10.29 -10.64
C ILE A 31 -14.13 10.72 -12.11
N PRO A 32 -13.00 11.28 -12.58
CA PRO A 32 -12.84 11.63 -13.98
C PRO A 32 -13.24 10.45 -14.88
N GLY A 33 -14.06 10.72 -15.90
CA GLY A 33 -14.51 9.68 -16.84
C GLY A 33 -13.33 8.98 -17.52
N GLN A 34 -13.53 7.74 -17.95
CA GLN A 34 -12.54 6.96 -18.71
C GLN A 34 -12.28 7.52 -20.14
N ASP A 35 -12.77 8.72 -20.44
CA ASP A 35 -12.69 9.36 -21.75
C ASP A 35 -11.44 10.24 -21.88
N GLY A 36 -10.35 9.61 -22.32
CA GLY A 36 -9.71 10.02 -23.58
C GLY A 36 -8.81 11.26 -23.67
N ASP A 37 -8.73 12.21 -22.72
CA ASP A 37 -7.74 13.31 -22.83
C ASP A 37 -6.60 13.16 -21.81
N ARG A 38 -5.64 12.29 -22.17
CA ARG A 38 -4.38 12.07 -21.45
C ARG A 38 -3.38 13.17 -21.78
N ARG A 39 -3.62 14.40 -21.32
CA ARG A 39 -2.62 15.47 -21.34
C ARG A 39 -2.13 15.80 -19.94
N GLY A 40 -1.09 15.07 -19.56
CA GLY A 40 -0.32 15.22 -18.33
C GLY A 40 0.71 14.11 -18.28
N VAL A 41 1.92 14.38 -17.79
CA VAL A 41 2.92 13.32 -17.56
C VAL A 41 2.33 12.40 -16.50
N GLY A 42 1.73 11.30 -16.95
CA GLY A 42 1.08 10.31 -16.09
C GLY A 42 2.10 9.76 -15.11
N GLU A 43 1.64 9.45 -13.90
CA GLU A 43 2.53 8.97 -12.86
C GLU A 43 3.00 7.53 -13.19
N PRO A 44 4.32 7.28 -13.35
CA PRO A 44 4.83 5.96 -13.78
C PRO A 44 4.73 4.86 -12.72
N THR A 45 4.27 5.18 -11.51
CA THR A 45 4.63 4.41 -10.30
C THR A 45 3.63 3.30 -9.95
N VAL A 46 2.40 3.34 -10.48
CA VAL A 46 1.35 2.34 -10.15
C VAL A 46 0.65 1.78 -11.41
N GLY A 47 0.92 2.35 -12.58
CA GLY A 47 0.32 1.94 -13.85
C GLY A 47 1.10 0.84 -14.54
N GLY A 48 0.77 -0.42 -14.24
CA GLY A 48 1.27 -1.60 -14.96
C GLY A 48 2.07 -2.50 -14.06
N HIS A 49 1.91 -3.82 -14.28
CA HIS A 49 2.55 -4.96 -13.60
C HIS A 49 3.75 -4.59 -12.73
N PHE A 50 3.74 -5.03 -11.47
CA PHE A 50 4.89 -5.02 -10.56
C PHE A 50 5.99 -5.91 -11.17
N SER A 51 6.65 -5.38 -12.19
CA SER A 51 7.85 -5.96 -12.78
C SER A 51 8.98 -5.78 -11.79
N ASP A 52 9.76 -6.84 -11.60
CA ASP A 52 10.96 -6.87 -10.75
C ASP A 52 12.04 -5.86 -11.16
N SER A 53 11.86 -5.17 -12.29
CA SER A 53 12.79 -4.15 -12.75
C SER A 53 12.34 -2.75 -12.33
N VAL A 54 13.13 -2.14 -11.44
CA VAL A 54 13.05 -0.71 -11.09
C VAL A 54 13.10 0.17 -12.35
N THR A 55 13.72 -0.33 -13.42
CA THR A 55 13.78 0.23 -14.78
C THR A 55 13.01 -0.67 -15.76
N GLY A 56 12.01 -0.16 -16.47
CA GLY A 56 11.43 -0.84 -17.63
C GLY A 56 12.46 -1.02 -18.75
N ALA A 57 12.17 -1.91 -19.71
CA ALA A 57 13.01 -2.16 -20.89
C ALA A 57 13.22 -0.92 -21.78
N ASP A 58 12.40 0.12 -21.57
CA ASP A 58 12.45 1.43 -22.21
C ASP A 58 13.22 2.48 -21.39
N GLY A 59 13.83 2.09 -20.26
CA GLY A 59 14.56 3.00 -19.37
C GLY A 59 13.66 3.80 -18.43
N GLN A 60 12.34 3.58 -18.41
CA GLN A 60 11.43 4.19 -17.45
C GLN A 60 11.71 3.65 -16.06
N VAL A 61 12.13 4.51 -15.12
CA VAL A 61 12.25 4.10 -13.73
C VAL A 61 10.92 4.32 -13.01
N LYS A 62 10.36 3.29 -12.37
CA LYS A 62 9.19 3.49 -11.50
C LYS A 62 9.69 4.00 -10.15
N GLY A 63 9.41 5.26 -9.83
CA GLY A 63 9.64 5.79 -8.49
C GLY A 63 8.73 5.06 -7.48
N ASP A 64 9.26 4.65 -6.34
CA ASP A 64 8.44 4.13 -5.25
C ASP A 64 8.82 4.83 -3.93
N THR A 65 7.96 4.64 -2.97
CA THR A 65 8.15 4.93 -1.56
C THR A 65 9.24 4.03 -0.97
N CYS A 66 9.86 4.44 0.12
CA CYS A 66 10.75 3.60 0.93
C CYS A 66 10.12 3.33 2.30
N HIS A 67 10.62 2.32 3.02
CA HIS A 67 10.24 2.07 4.40
C HIS A 67 11.46 1.65 5.24
N VAL A 68 11.45 2.00 6.52
CA VAL A 68 12.50 1.64 7.47
C VAL A 68 11.92 1.48 8.87
N ASP A 69 12.34 0.40 9.54
CA ASP A 69 12.03 0.12 10.92
C ASP A 69 13.31 -0.07 11.73
N VAL A 70 13.32 0.43 12.97
CA VAL A 70 14.47 0.30 13.88
C VAL A 70 13.97 -0.04 15.28
N VAL A 71 14.63 -0.98 15.94
CA VAL A 71 14.52 -1.20 17.38
C VAL A 71 15.92 -1.24 17.99
N ASP A 72 16.13 -0.52 19.10
CA ASP A 72 17.42 -0.50 19.79
C ASP A 72 17.44 -1.33 21.07
N ARG A 73 18.63 -1.47 21.67
CA ARG A 73 18.86 -2.20 22.93
C ARG A 73 18.10 -1.62 24.14
N HIS A 74 17.66 -0.37 24.05
CA HIS A 74 16.91 0.31 25.10
C HIS A 74 15.39 0.13 24.92
N GLY A 75 14.96 -0.39 23.77
CA GLY A 75 13.55 -0.57 23.41
C GLY A 75 12.94 0.61 22.67
N ASN A 76 13.73 1.59 22.25
CA ASN A 76 13.23 2.63 21.36
C ASN A 76 12.91 1.98 20.02
N MET A 77 11.73 2.30 19.46
CA MET A 77 11.28 1.79 18.18
C MET A 77 10.88 2.93 17.26
N VAL A 78 11.23 2.82 15.99
CA VAL A 78 10.87 3.76 14.91
C VAL A 78 10.31 2.97 13.74
N SER A 79 9.24 3.48 13.14
CA SER A 79 8.74 3.05 11.83
C SER A 79 8.51 4.28 10.97
N ALA A 80 9.04 4.30 9.75
CA ALA A 80 8.94 5.45 8.87
C ALA A 80 8.82 5.05 7.40
N THR A 81 7.89 5.71 6.70
CA THR A 81 7.61 5.49 5.27
C THR A 81 7.92 6.76 4.45
N PRO A 82 9.20 7.13 4.24
CA PRO A 82 9.57 8.34 3.49
C PRO A 82 9.33 8.17 1.98
N SER A 83 8.92 9.25 1.31
CA SER A 83 8.56 9.19 -0.12
C SER A 83 8.42 10.58 -0.76
N GLY A 84 8.46 10.60 -2.09
CA GLY A 84 8.36 11.81 -2.92
C GLY A 84 9.74 12.35 -3.32
N GLY A 85 9.75 13.28 -4.29
CA GLY A 85 11.00 13.86 -4.80
C GLY A 85 11.78 12.92 -5.74
N TRP A 86 11.12 11.89 -6.28
CA TRP A 86 11.76 10.96 -7.22
C TRP A 86 11.99 11.60 -8.59
N LEU A 87 12.98 11.08 -9.31
CA LEU A 87 13.52 11.68 -10.53
C LEU A 87 12.51 11.85 -11.67
N GLN A 88 11.47 11.02 -11.70
CA GLN A 88 10.54 10.93 -12.84
C GLN A 88 9.36 11.89 -12.79
N SER A 89 9.11 12.54 -11.65
CA SER A 89 7.88 13.33 -11.46
C SER A 89 8.08 14.83 -11.44
N SER A 90 9.32 15.31 -11.43
CA SER A 90 9.63 16.73 -11.50
C SER A 90 11.04 16.92 -12.07
N PRO A 91 11.31 18.04 -12.75
CA PRO A 91 12.67 18.40 -13.13
C PRO A 91 13.59 18.48 -11.89
N THR A 92 14.84 18.10 -12.07
CA THR A 92 15.87 18.28 -11.04
C THR A 92 16.12 19.77 -10.82
N ILE A 93 16.28 20.18 -9.56
CA ILE A 93 16.73 21.53 -9.21
C ILE A 93 18.24 21.58 -9.45
N PRO A 94 18.75 22.35 -10.44
CA PRO A 94 20.13 22.21 -10.94
C PRO A 94 21.20 22.32 -9.85
N ASP A 95 21.09 23.31 -8.96
CA ASP A 95 22.09 23.56 -7.92
C ASP A 95 21.96 22.61 -6.70
N LEU A 96 20.89 21.82 -6.61
CA LEU A 96 20.61 20.94 -5.46
C LEU A 96 20.69 19.44 -5.78
N GLY A 97 20.49 19.05 -7.04
CA GLY A 97 20.60 17.66 -7.49
C GLY A 97 19.44 16.74 -7.15
N PHE A 98 18.31 17.25 -6.64
CA PHE A 98 17.09 16.48 -6.38
C PHE A 98 15.83 17.15 -6.97
N CYS A 99 14.74 16.37 -7.06
CA CYS A 99 13.48 16.80 -7.65
C CYS A 99 12.48 17.23 -6.56
N LEU A 100 11.52 18.09 -6.93
CA LEU A 100 10.36 18.37 -6.08
C LEU A 100 9.42 17.18 -5.98
N GLY A 101 8.60 17.15 -4.93
CA GLY A 101 7.58 16.12 -4.76
C GLY A 101 6.27 16.43 -5.50
N THR A 102 5.49 15.39 -5.78
CA THR A 102 4.22 15.48 -6.51
C THR A 102 3.00 15.08 -5.68
N ARG A 103 3.13 15.04 -4.34
CA ARG A 103 2.06 14.56 -3.45
C ARG A 103 0.73 15.32 -3.60
N ALA A 104 0.78 16.57 -4.03
CA ALA A 104 -0.41 17.39 -4.27
C ALA A 104 -1.39 16.75 -5.29
N GLN A 105 -0.93 15.83 -6.15
CA GLN A 105 -1.80 15.07 -7.05
C GLN A 105 -2.92 14.29 -6.34
N MET A 106 -2.74 14.00 -5.04
CA MET A 106 -3.72 13.26 -4.24
C MET A 106 -4.94 14.10 -3.83
N PHE A 107 -4.89 15.42 -3.99
CA PHE A 107 -6.05 16.29 -3.82
C PHE A 107 -7.12 16.07 -4.90
N TRP A 108 -8.34 16.45 -4.59
CA TRP A 108 -9.42 16.63 -5.56
C TRP A 108 -9.53 18.08 -5.98
N LEU A 109 -9.69 18.31 -7.27
CA LEU A 109 -10.05 19.61 -7.86
C LEU A 109 -11.57 19.80 -7.87
N GLN A 110 -12.20 19.49 -6.74
CA GLN A 110 -13.63 19.64 -6.47
C GLN A 110 -13.75 20.21 -5.06
N GLU A 111 -14.49 21.30 -4.89
CA GLU A 111 -14.68 21.93 -3.59
C GLU A 111 -15.57 21.11 -2.65
N GLY A 112 -15.50 21.39 -1.35
CA GLY A 112 -16.38 20.78 -0.33
C GLY A 112 -16.00 19.36 0.12
N LEU A 113 -15.00 18.71 -0.50
CA LEU A 113 -14.52 17.40 -0.10
C LEU A 113 -13.46 17.49 1.02
N PRO A 114 -13.35 16.48 1.91
CA PRO A 114 -12.28 16.42 2.91
C PRO A 114 -10.88 16.54 2.31
N ALA A 115 -10.69 16.00 1.10
CA ALA A 115 -9.42 16.05 0.35
C ALA A 115 -9.43 17.04 -0.82
N SER A 116 -10.26 18.10 -0.78
CA SER A 116 -10.17 19.22 -1.75
C SER A 116 -8.85 19.97 -1.62
N LEU A 117 -8.25 20.38 -2.75
CA LEU A 117 -7.09 21.27 -2.78
C LEU A 117 -7.43 22.61 -2.13
N ARG A 118 -6.68 23.00 -1.10
CA ARG A 118 -6.84 24.26 -0.38
C ARG A 118 -5.48 24.80 0.07
N PRO A 119 -5.26 26.14 0.07
CA PRO A 119 -4.02 26.74 0.58
C PRO A 119 -3.71 26.28 2.01
N GLY A 120 -2.45 25.94 2.27
CA GLY A 120 -1.99 25.48 3.58
C GLY A 120 -2.45 24.08 3.99
N ALA A 121 -3.33 23.43 3.22
CA ALA A 121 -3.73 22.05 3.47
C ALA A 121 -2.62 21.07 3.02
N ARG A 122 -2.51 19.95 3.75
CA ARG A 122 -1.70 18.80 3.31
C ARG A 122 -2.60 17.84 2.53
N PRO A 123 -2.13 17.25 1.43
CA PRO A 123 -2.89 16.20 0.75
C PRO A 123 -3.08 15.01 1.69
N ARG A 124 -4.22 14.32 1.57
CA ARG A 124 -4.31 12.95 2.09
C ARG A 124 -3.19 12.15 1.42
N THR A 125 -2.35 11.51 2.22
CA THR A 125 -1.21 10.75 1.72
C THR A 125 -1.41 9.25 1.94
N THR A 126 -0.74 8.44 1.13
CA THR A 126 -0.71 6.98 1.29
C THR A 126 0.33 6.53 2.32
N LEU A 127 1.26 7.41 2.72
CA LEU A 127 2.36 7.07 3.61
C LEU A 127 1.86 6.70 5.01
N SER A 128 1.94 5.41 5.34
CA SER A 128 1.33 4.84 6.55
C SER A 128 2.28 3.85 7.24
N PRO A 129 3.23 4.31 8.09
CA PRO A 129 4.00 3.42 8.94
C PRO A 129 3.12 2.88 10.09
N SER A 130 3.40 1.66 10.55
CA SER A 130 2.59 0.98 11.56
C SER A 130 3.37 0.68 12.83
N PHE A 131 2.66 0.77 13.95
CA PHE A 131 3.18 0.48 15.29
C PHE A 131 2.15 -0.29 16.09
N ALA A 132 2.50 -1.52 16.50
CA ALA A 132 1.63 -2.40 17.27
C ALA A 132 2.08 -2.49 18.72
N LEU A 133 1.10 -2.39 19.61
CA LEU A 133 1.25 -2.65 21.03
C LEU A 133 0.72 -4.04 21.37
N ARG A 134 1.34 -4.69 22.36
CA ARG A 134 0.84 -5.92 22.98
C ARG A 134 0.75 -5.69 24.48
N ASP A 135 -0.43 -5.90 25.05
CA ASP A 135 -0.72 -5.63 26.47
C ASP A 135 -0.32 -4.22 26.91
N GLY A 136 -0.57 -3.23 26.04
CA GLY A 136 -0.24 -1.83 26.26
C GLY A 136 1.25 -1.49 26.14
N ARG A 137 2.11 -2.44 25.76
CA ARG A 137 3.57 -2.25 25.62
C ARG A 137 4.00 -2.26 24.14
N PRO A 138 5.02 -1.46 23.75
CA PRO A 138 5.62 -1.53 22.43
C PRO A 138 6.04 -2.96 22.07
N TRP A 139 5.61 -3.43 20.91
CA TRP A 139 5.86 -4.81 20.51
C TRP A 139 6.46 -4.89 19.11
N MET A 140 5.88 -4.22 18.11
CA MET A 140 6.28 -4.37 16.71
C MET A 140 6.12 -3.06 15.94
N ALA A 141 7.14 -2.71 15.16
CA ALA A 141 7.15 -1.60 14.19
C ALA A 141 7.32 -2.21 12.80
N PHE A 142 6.49 -1.79 11.84
CA PHE A 142 6.45 -2.41 10.52
C PHE A 142 5.77 -1.50 9.49
N GLY A 143 5.95 -1.85 8.23
CA GLY A 143 5.27 -1.19 7.13
C GLY A 143 5.88 -1.58 5.80
N THR A 144 5.46 -0.88 4.75
CA THR A 144 5.83 -1.18 3.36
C THR A 144 5.62 0.06 2.50
N PRO A 145 6.39 0.23 1.41
CA PRO A 145 5.99 1.08 0.30
C PRO A 145 4.89 0.43 -0.55
N GLY A 146 4.53 1.03 -1.69
CA GLY A 146 3.43 0.54 -2.55
C GLY A 146 2.11 1.28 -2.37
N GLY A 147 2.15 2.61 -2.33
CA GLY A 147 0.96 3.44 -2.56
C GLY A 147 -0.36 3.04 -1.85
N ASP A 148 -1.40 2.80 -2.64
CA ASP A 148 -2.74 2.44 -2.15
C ASP A 148 -2.82 1.04 -1.54
N GLN A 149 -1.76 0.24 -1.69
CA GLN A 149 -1.64 -1.10 -1.18
C GLN A 149 -0.97 -1.16 0.20
N GLN A 150 -0.34 -0.07 0.67
CA GLN A 150 0.45 -0.06 1.91
C GLN A 150 -0.32 -0.64 3.11
N ASP A 151 -1.50 -0.09 3.39
CA ASP A 151 -2.34 -0.56 4.51
C ASP A 151 -3.03 -1.89 4.21
N GLN A 152 -3.16 -2.31 2.94
CA GLN A 152 -3.69 -3.64 2.61
C GLN A 152 -2.68 -4.73 2.96
N TRP A 153 -1.43 -4.58 2.50
CA TRP A 153 -0.35 -5.52 2.79
C TRP A 153 0.06 -5.50 4.26
N SER A 154 0.10 -4.32 4.88
CA SER A 154 0.41 -4.18 6.32
C SER A 154 -0.63 -4.90 7.18
N VAL A 155 -1.92 -4.82 6.83
CA VAL A 155 -2.98 -5.56 7.52
C VAL A 155 -2.84 -7.07 7.30
N ASN A 156 -2.59 -7.52 6.07
CA ASN A 156 -2.37 -8.95 5.79
C ASN A 156 -1.21 -9.51 6.62
N PHE A 157 -0.07 -8.82 6.63
CA PHE A 157 1.08 -9.16 7.46
C PHE A 157 0.71 -9.21 8.95
N PHE A 158 0.08 -8.16 9.47
CA PHE A 158 -0.27 -8.07 10.89
C PHE A 158 -1.19 -9.22 11.31
N LEU A 159 -2.22 -9.53 10.51
CA LEU A 159 -3.15 -10.63 10.76
C LEU A 159 -2.45 -12.00 10.70
N SER A 160 -1.51 -12.20 9.77
CA SER A 160 -0.69 -13.41 9.70
C SER A 160 0.13 -13.62 10.97
N VAL A 161 0.66 -12.55 11.57
CA VAL A 161 1.39 -12.64 12.84
C VAL A 161 0.45 -12.90 14.02
N VAL A 162 -0.62 -12.10 14.17
CA VAL A 162 -1.45 -12.14 15.41
C VAL A 162 -2.52 -13.22 15.42
N HIS A 163 -3.00 -13.66 14.25
CA HIS A 163 -4.02 -14.71 14.12
C HIS A 163 -3.46 -15.96 13.44
N GLY A 164 -2.57 -15.80 12.47
CA GLY A 164 -1.92 -16.93 11.80
C GLY A 164 -0.81 -17.59 12.63
N GLY A 165 -0.30 -16.92 13.67
CA GLY A 165 0.78 -17.41 14.51
C GLY A 165 2.14 -17.49 13.81
N LEU A 166 2.26 -16.87 12.63
CA LEU A 166 3.51 -16.85 11.86
C LEU A 166 4.53 -15.93 12.52
N ASN A 167 5.81 -16.27 12.40
CA ASN A 167 6.89 -15.35 12.75
C ASN A 167 6.99 -14.19 11.74
N LEU A 168 7.82 -13.18 12.02
CA LEU A 168 7.93 -12.00 11.17
C LEU A 168 8.29 -12.34 9.71
N GLN A 169 9.27 -13.22 9.50
CA GLN A 169 9.72 -13.56 8.15
C GLN A 169 8.69 -14.45 7.44
N GLU A 170 8.12 -15.43 8.14
CA GLU A 170 7.03 -16.27 7.58
C GLU A 170 5.83 -15.43 7.15
N ALA A 171 5.45 -14.42 7.94
CA ALA A 171 4.35 -13.51 7.62
C ALA A 171 4.66 -12.61 6.43
N ILE A 172 5.91 -12.17 6.27
CA ILE A 172 6.37 -11.43 5.09
C ILE A 172 6.42 -12.33 3.85
N ASP A 173 6.86 -13.57 4.00
CA ASP A 173 7.01 -14.54 2.92
C ASP A 173 5.68 -15.14 2.47
N ALA A 174 4.64 -15.09 3.30
CA ALA A 174 3.31 -15.57 2.96
C ALA A 174 2.78 -14.92 1.66
N PRO A 175 1.97 -15.63 0.86
CA PRO A 175 1.33 -15.07 -0.33
C PRO A 175 0.53 -13.81 0.00
N MET A 176 0.79 -12.73 -0.73
CA MET A 176 0.11 -11.45 -0.54
C MET A 176 -0.97 -11.21 -1.59
N PHE A 177 -1.91 -10.32 -1.27
CA PHE A 177 -2.97 -9.89 -2.17
C PHE A 177 -3.38 -8.45 -1.87
N HIS A 178 -4.03 -7.80 -2.83
CA HIS A 178 -4.65 -6.48 -2.65
C HIS A 178 -5.78 -6.26 -3.65
N SER A 179 -6.61 -5.24 -3.43
CA SER A 179 -7.69 -4.85 -4.33
C SER A 179 -7.50 -3.44 -4.86
N GLU A 180 -8.00 -3.20 -6.08
CA GLU A 180 -8.10 -1.89 -6.73
C GLU A 180 -9.57 -1.42 -6.87
N HIS A 181 -10.49 -1.98 -6.07
CA HIS A 181 -11.93 -1.64 -6.04
C HIS A 181 -12.20 -0.25 -5.40
N PHE A 182 -11.33 0.74 -5.61
CA PHE A 182 -11.54 2.11 -5.14
C PHE A 182 -10.74 3.10 -5.99
N PRO A 183 -11.12 4.39 -6.01
CA PRO A 183 -10.38 5.40 -6.76
C PRO A 183 -8.96 5.53 -6.23
N SER A 184 -7.97 5.29 -7.10
CA SER A 184 -6.57 5.39 -6.73
C SER A 184 -6.24 6.78 -6.19
N SER A 185 -5.24 6.86 -5.30
CA SER A 185 -4.64 8.12 -4.86
C SER A 185 -3.82 8.81 -5.97
N PHE A 186 -3.38 8.06 -6.96
CA PHE A 186 -2.41 8.46 -7.97
C PHE A 186 -3.10 8.82 -9.28
N PHE A 187 -2.62 9.84 -9.99
CA PHE A 187 -3.18 10.22 -11.29
C PHE A 187 -3.11 9.03 -12.26
N PRO A 188 -4.17 8.69 -13.03
CA PRO A 188 -5.38 9.46 -13.31
C PRO A 188 -6.58 9.14 -12.39
N ARG A 189 -6.36 8.61 -11.18
CA ARG A 189 -7.38 8.33 -10.16
C ARG A 189 -8.38 7.24 -10.57
N ALA A 190 -7.94 6.30 -11.41
CA ALA A 190 -8.77 5.19 -11.87
C ALA A 190 -9.23 4.30 -10.70
N ALA A 191 -10.41 3.71 -10.86
CA ALA A 191 -10.91 2.63 -10.00
C ALA A 191 -11.18 1.41 -10.89
N LYS A 192 -10.88 0.21 -10.38
CA LYS A 192 -11.16 -1.05 -11.07
C LYS A 192 -12.08 -1.93 -10.21
N PRO A 193 -13.41 -1.74 -10.33
CA PRO A 193 -14.37 -2.47 -9.51
C PRO A 193 -14.20 -3.98 -9.61
N GLY A 194 -13.97 -4.62 -8.46
CA GLY A 194 -13.96 -6.07 -8.32
C GLY A 194 -12.57 -6.67 -8.51
N LEU A 195 -11.61 -5.88 -8.98
CA LEU A 195 -10.24 -6.34 -9.20
C LEU A 195 -9.52 -6.61 -7.88
N MET A 196 -8.90 -7.79 -7.84
CA MET A 196 -7.98 -8.23 -6.82
C MET A 196 -6.78 -8.89 -7.49
N HIS A 197 -5.59 -8.58 -6.97
CA HIS A 197 -4.33 -9.20 -7.34
C HIS A 197 -3.92 -10.16 -6.23
N ILE A 198 -3.43 -11.35 -6.58
CA ILE A 198 -2.94 -12.36 -5.64
C ILE A 198 -1.73 -13.07 -6.22
N GLU A 199 -0.71 -13.35 -5.41
CA GLU A 199 0.47 -14.10 -5.88
C GLU A 199 0.12 -15.56 -6.22
N ASP A 200 0.72 -16.11 -7.27
CA ASP A 200 0.54 -17.51 -7.72
C ASP A 200 0.89 -18.58 -6.68
N ARG A 201 1.64 -18.23 -5.63
CA ARG A 201 1.95 -19.13 -4.52
C ARG A 201 0.76 -19.40 -3.60
N ALA A 202 -0.36 -18.68 -3.76
CA ALA A 202 -1.59 -18.96 -3.05
C ALA A 202 -2.22 -20.28 -3.49
N ASP A 203 -3.00 -20.92 -2.62
CA ASP A 203 -3.72 -22.15 -2.96
C ASP A 203 -4.65 -21.90 -4.17
N PRO A 204 -4.50 -22.64 -5.29
CA PRO A 204 -5.37 -22.50 -6.47
C PRO A 204 -6.86 -22.66 -6.16
N ALA A 205 -7.23 -23.43 -5.12
CA ALA A 205 -8.61 -23.57 -4.67
C ALA A 205 -9.17 -22.25 -4.10
N VAL A 206 -8.34 -21.44 -3.43
CA VAL A 206 -8.72 -20.10 -2.96
C VAL A 206 -8.97 -19.17 -4.13
N VAL A 207 -8.09 -19.19 -5.14
CA VAL A 207 -8.27 -18.39 -6.37
C VAL A 207 -9.55 -18.78 -7.10
N ALA A 208 -9.81 -20.07 -7.24
CA ALA A 208 -11.03 -20.58 -7.85
C ALA A 208 -12.28 -20.16 -7.07
N GLU A 209 -12.24 -20.21 -5.74
CA GLU A 209 -13.35 -19.82 -4.88
C GLU A 209 -13.61 -18.30 -4.94
N LEU A 210 -12.57 -17.47 -4.96
CA LEU A 210 -12.71 -16.02 -5.14
C LEU A 210 -13.38 -15.69 -6.49
N ARG A 211 -12.94 -16.34 -7.57
CA ARG A 211 -13.57 -16.20 -8.90
C ARG A 211 -15.01 -16.69 -8.90
N ARG A 212 -15.32 -17.82 -8.26
CA ARG A 212 -16.68 -18.35 -8.11
C ARG A 212 -17.60 -17.37 -7.37
N ARG A 213 -17.07 -16.64 -6.38
CA ARG A 213 -17.79 -15.58 -5.66
C ARG A 213 -17.90 -14.27 -6.47
N GLY A 214 -17.33 -14.20 -7.67
CA GLY A 214 -17.47 -13.05 -8.58
C GLY A 214 -16.36 -12.01 -8.47
N HIS A 215 -15.27 -12.29 -7.75
CA HIS A 215 -14.10 -11.41 -7.79
C HIS A 215 -13.41 -11.50 -9.16
N HIS A 216 -12.92 -10.36 -9.66
CA HIS A 216 -12.02 -10.34 -10.81
C HIS A 216 -10.61 -10.56 -10.28
N VAL A 217 -10.10 -11.79 -10.41
CA VAL A 217 -8.81 -12.17 -9.82
C VAL A 217 -7.73 -12.25 -10.89
N GLU A 218 -6.79 -11.32 -10.81
CA GLU A 218 -5.51 -11.36 -11.53
C GLU A 218 -4.48 -12.08 -10.65
N VAL A 219 -3.89 -13.13 -11.20
CA VAL A 219 -2.83 -13.88 -10.52
C VAL A 219 -1.50 -13.30 -10.99
N GLU A 220 -0.73 -12.78 -10.04
CA GLU A 220 0.57 -12.17 -10.27
C GLU A 220 1.70 -13.19 -10.09
N ASP A 221 2.86 -12.86 -10.64
CA ASP A 221 4.08 -13.65 -10.50
C ASP A 221 4.38 -14.00 -9.03
N PRO A 222 4.99 -15.16 -8.76
CA PRO A 222 5.40 -15.49 -7.41
C PRO A 222 6.41 -14.44 -6.92
N TRP A 223 6.30 -14.04 -5.65
CA TRP A 223 7.24 -13.10 -5.03
C TRP A 223 7.21 -11.69 -5.66
N SER A 224 6.03 -11.20 -6.05
CA SER A 224 5.86 -9.88 -6.68
C SER A 224 5.14 -8.86 -5.79
N ILE A 225 4.24 -9.28 -4.89
CA ILE A 225 3.36 -8.39 -4.13
C ILE A 225 3.92 -8.10 -2.73
N GLY A 226 4.11 -6.81 -2.42
CA GLY A 226 4.57 -6.35 -1.10
C GLY A 226 6.08 -6.11 -1.02
N ARG A 227 6.47 -5.17 -0.15
CA ARG A 227 7.86 -4.79 0.13
C ARG A 227 8.05 -4.49 1.63
N LEU A 228 7.48 -5.36 2.47
CA LEU A 228 7.44 -5.17 3.93
C LEU A 228 8.83 -5.19 4.60
N SER A 229 8.96 -4.42 5.66
CA SER A 229 9.93 -4.70 6.74
C SER A 229 9.23 -4.68 8.08
N ALA A 230 9.86 -5.31 9.07
CA ALA A 230 9.39 -5.29 10.44
C ALA A 230 10.55 -5.47 11.43
N VAL A 231 10.41 -4.81 12.58
CA VAL A 231 11.17 -5.11 13.79
C VAL A 231 10.22 -5.39 14.94
N ALA A 232 10.63 -6.25 15.87
CA ALA A 232 9.86 -6.53 17.06
C ALA A 232 10.75 -6.73 18.28
N ARG A 233 10.16 -6.57 19.47
CA ARG A 233 10.77 -6.92 20.75
C ARG A 233 9.95 -7.99 21.45
N ASP A 234 10.62 -9.04 21.88
CA ASP A 234 10.03 -10.16 22.61
C ASP A 234 10.88 -10.46 23.85
N GLY A 235 10.48 -9.88 24.99
CA GLY A 235 11.32 -9.82 26.19
C GLY A 235 12.64 -9.09 25.92
N ASP A 236 13.74 -9.83 26.05
CA ASP A 236 15.11 -9.34 25.82
C ASP A 236 15.58 -9.53 24.37
N PHE A 237 14.80 -10.23 23.54
CA PHE A 237 15.16 -10.48 22.15
C PHE A 237 14.61 -9.38 21.23
N LEU A 238 15.50 -8.88 20.37
CA LEU A 238 15.15 -8.03 19.24
C LEU A 238 15.08 -8.90 17.98
N LYS A 239 14.03 -8.73 17.19
CA LYS A 239 13.77 -9.49 15.97
C LYS A 239 13.62 -8.51 14.81
N ALA A 240 14.10 -8.88 13.64
CA ALA A 240 13.94 -8.12 12.42
C ALA A 240 13.68 -9.07 11.24
N ALA A 241 12.88 -8.62 10.27
CA ALA A 241 12.58 -9.35 9.05
C ALA A 241 12.38 -8.37 7.90
N ALA A 242 12.67 -8.82 6.68
CA ALA A 242 12.55 -7.99 5.49
C ALA A 242 12.09 -8.80 4.30
N ASN A 243 11.41 -8.11 3.39
CA ASN A 243 10.87 -8.70 2.19
C ASN A 243 11.97 -9.17 1.20
N PRO A 244 11.90 -10.42 0.70
CA PRO A 244 12.85 -10.95 -0.28
C PRO A 244 12.52 -10.57 -1.73
N ARG A 245 11.27 -10.19 -2.00
CA ARG A 245 10.76 -9.86 -3.34
C ARG A 245 11.52 -8.71 -3.97
N GLY A 246 11.97 -8.86 -5.22
CA GLY A 246 12.83 -7.90 -5.91
C GLY A 246 14.26 -7.79 -5.37
N ALA A 247 14.69 -8.69 -4.47
CA ALA A 247 16.06 -8.80 -3.95
C ALA A 247 16.68 -7.49 -3.45
N GLN A 248 15.88 -6.63 -2.80
CA GLN A 248 16.32 -5.30 -2.35
C GLN A 248 16.12 -5.08 -0.84
N GLY A 249 15.00 -5.54 -0.28
CA GLY A 249 14.73 -5.41 1.16
C GLY A 249 15.70 -6.24 1.98
N TYR A 250 16.14 -5.73 3.14
CA TYR A 250 17.07 -6.45 3.99
C TYR A 250 16.92 -6.09 5.47
N ALA A 251 17.15 -7.07 6.34
CA ALA A 251 17.14 -6.90 7.79
C ALA A 251 18.54 -7.18 8.35
N VAL A 252 18.98 -6.38 9.31
CA VAL A 252 20.28 -6.52 9.99
C VAL A 252 20.11 -6.34 11.49
N GLY A 253 20.85 -7.09 12.30
CA GLY A 253 20.80 -7.03 13.76
C GLY A 253 21.80 -7.98 14.41
N ARG A 254 22.05 -7.79 15.71
CA ARG A 254 22.92 -8.62 16.55
C ARG A 254 22.57 -8.50 18.03
#